data_AF-A0A2H5WT44-F1
#
_entry.id   AF-A0A2H5WT44-F1
#
_cell.length_a   1.000
_cell.length_b   1.000
_cell.length_c   1.000
_cell.angle_alpha   90.00
_cell.angle_beta   90.00
_cell.angle_gamma   90.00
#
_symmetry.space_group_name_H-M   'P 1'
#
loop_
_entity.id
_entity.type
_entity.pdbx_description
1 polymer ?
#
loop_
_entity_poly.entity_id
_entity_poly.type
_entity_poly.pdbx_seq_one_letter_code
_entity_poly.pdbx_strand_id
1 'polypeptide(L)'
;MTRNGTIPGVSQTEDEREITFDIVAKSPTGRYFAIEVSFQVTTNSVIERKAGQAQSRYNKLHQLGHKIAYVIDGAGNLEREAALRTICEYSDCTAAFSPEELELLVKFLEQHGGDEDGTLE
;
A
#
# COMPACT_ATOMS: atom_id res chain seq x y z
N MET A 1 -13.46 -1.51 -5.10
CA MET A 1 -12.13 -0.84 -5.16
C MET A 1 -12.29 0.49 -5.88
N THR A 2 -11.54 1.50 -5.47
CA THR A 2 -11.54 2.86 -6.03
C THR A 2 -10.13 3.21 -6.49
N ARG A 3 -9.97 3.74 -7.70
CA ARG A 3 -8.68 4.26 -8.21
C ARG A 3 -8.50 5.72 -7.80
N ASN A 4 -7.28 6.14 -7.49
CA ASN A 4 -6.96 7.48 -6.97
C ASN A 4 -7.89 7.84 -5.79
N GLY A 5 -8.06 6.89 -4.88
CA GLY A 5 -9.03 6.98 -3.79
C GLY A 5 -8.42 7.56 -2.52
N THR A 6 -9.28 8.03 -1.63
CA THR A 6 -8.93 8.42 -0.26
C THR A 6 -9.50 7.42 0.75
N ILE A 7 -8.95 7.45 1.97
CA ILE A 7 -9.45 6.65 3.09
C ILE A 7 -9.93 7.63 4.18
N PRO A 8 -11.20 7.52 4.63
CA PRO A 8 -11.75 8.36 5.69
C PRO A 8 -10.87 8.39 6.94
N GLY A 9 -10.54 9.60 7.39
CA GLY A 9 -9.72 9.80 8.60
C GLY A 9 -8.21 9.67 8.40
N VAL A 10 -7.74 9.37 7.18
CA VAL A 10 -6.30 9.31 6.84
C VAL A 10 -5.91 10.58 6.08
N SER A 11 -5.47 11.61 6.80
CA SER A 11 -5.12 12.93 6.22
C SER A 11 -3.63 13.24 6.26
N GLN A 12 -3.12 14.02 5.31
CA GLN A 12 -1.70 14.35 5.17
C GLN A 12 -1.23 15.35 6.25
N THR A 13 -2.06 16.33 6.59
CA THR A 13 -1.83 17.40 7.56
C THR A 13 -3.05 17.56 8.48
N GLU A 14 -2.93 18.36 9.54
CA GLU A 14 -4.06 18.77 10.39
C GLU A 14 -5.15 19.53 9.61
N ASP A 15 -4.83 20.01 8.40
CA ASP A 15 -5.71 20.69 7.44
C ASP A 15 -6.73 19.74 6.74
N GLU A 16 -7.02 18.59 7.36
CA GLU A 16 -8.01 17.56 6.98
C GLU A 16 -7.90 16.94 5.57
N ARG A 17 -6.98 17.37 4.71
CA ARG A 17 -6.84 16.79 3.36
C ARG A 17 -6.44 15.32 3.40
N GLU A 18 -7.37 14.47 2.99
CA GLU A 18 -7.17 13.04 2.93
C GLU A 18 -6.04 12.67 1.96
N ILE A 19 -5.26 11.67 2.35
CA ILE A 19 -4.19 11.13 1.52
C ILE A 19 -4.82 10.37 0.36
N THR A 20 -4.40 10.68 -0.86
CA THR A 20 -4.77 9.92 -2.05
C THR A 20 -3.80 8.75 -2.24
N PHE A 21 -4.36 7.58 -2.50
CA PHE A 21 -3.63 6.36 -2.84
C PHE A 21 -3.98 5.93 -4.26
N ASP A 22 -3.04 5.26 -4.94
CA ASP A 22 -3.25 4.79 -6.32
C ASP A 22 -4.51 3.90 -6.42
N ILE A 23 -4.69 2.99 -5.46
CA ILE A 23 -5.88 2.15 -5.32
C ILE A 23 -6.27 2.05 -3.84
N VAL A 24 -7.57 2.10 -3.58
CA VAL A 24 -8.17 1.82 -2.26
C VAL A 24 -9.13 0.65 -2.39
N ALA A 25 -8.92 -0.39 -1.59
CA ALA A 25 -9.87 -1.49 -1.40
C ALA A 25 -10.52 -1.37 -0.01
N LYS A 26 -11.75 -1.88 0.10
CA LYS A 26 -12.48 -1.95 1.37
C LYS A 26 -12.98 -3.38 1.53
N SER A 27 -12.71 -4.01 2.66
CA SER A 27 -13.26 -5.33 2.98
C SER A 27 -14.75 -5.23 3.34
N PRO A 28 -15.47 -6.37 3.31
CA PRO A 28 -16.83 -6.45 3.85
C PRO A 28 -16.93 -6.00 5.31
N THR A 29 -15.88 -6.26 6.10
CA THR A 29 -15.75 -5.88 7.52
C THR A 29 -15.45 -4.40 7.76
N GLY A 30 -15.24 -3.63 6.69
CA GLY A 30 -15.01 -2.18 6.76
C GLY A 30 -13.55 -1.75 6.87
N ARG A 31 -12.59 -2.68 6.84
CA ARG A 31 -11.15 -2.39 6.80
C ARG A 31 -10.74 -1.88 5.42
N TYR A 32 -9.93 -0.82 5.38
CA TYR A 32 -9.37 -0.31 4.15
C TYR A 32 -7.96 -0.86 3.89
N PHE A 33 -7.66 -1.03 2.61
CA PHE A 33 -6.33 -1.37 2.10
C PHE A 33 -5.93 -0.29 1.09
N ALA A 34 -4.89 0.46 1.43
CA ALA A 34 -4.21 1.34 0.49
C ALA A 34 -3.24 0.50 -0.34
N ILE A 35 -3.26 0.66 -1.66
CA ILE A 35 -2.32 -0.02 -2.57
C ILE A 35 -1.65 1.03 -3.43
N GLU A 36 -0.33 1.07 -3.37
CA GLU A 36 0.54 1.98 -4.11
C GLU A 36 1.32 1.22 -5.17
N VAL A 37 1.34 1.71 -6.40
CA VAL A 37 1.98 1.02 -7.54
C VAL A 37 3.17 1.84 -8.03
N SER A 38 4.30 1.19 -8.27
CA SER A 38 5.53 1.81 -8.78
C SER A 38 6.16 0.91 -9.84
N PHE A 39 6.55 1.49 -10.99
CA PHE A 39 7.11 0.73 -12.13
C PHE A 39 8.57 1.08 -12.43
N GLN A 40 9.28 0.25 -13.17
CA GLN A 40 10.70 0.41 -13.51
C GLN A 40 11.05 1.72 -14.25
N VAL A 41 10.07 2.36 -14.92
CA VAL A 41 10.19 3.67 -15.58
C VAL A 41 9.93 4.86 -14.64
N THR A 42 9.67 4.60 -13.37
CA THR A 42 9.37 5.63 -12.38
C THR A 42 10.63 6.47 -12.10
N THR A 43 10.50 7.79 -12.14
CA THR A 43 11.62 8.69 -11.89
C THR A 43 12.14 8.54 -10.45
N ASN A 44 13.43 8.79 -10.24
CA ASN A 44 14.08 8.76 -8.91
C ASN A 44 13.28 9.56 -7.88
N SER A 45 12.80 10.73 -8.29
CA SER A 45 12.00 11.62 -7.45
C SER A 45 10.69 11.02 -6.96
N VAL A 46 10.05 10.13 -7.73
CA VAL A 46 8.79 9.51 -7.31
C VAL A 46 9.06 8.38 -6.31
N ILE A 47 10.10 7.57 -6.52
CA ILE A 47 10.49 6.52 -5.56
C ILE A 47 10.93 7.14 -4.23
N GLU A 48 11.78 8.15 -4.26
CA GLU A 48 12.21 8.88 -3.05
C GLU A 48 11.03 9.53 -2.34
N ARG A 49 10.09 10.12 -3.09
CA ARG A 49 8.87 10.69 -2.52
C ARG A 49 8.00 9.63 -1.84
N LYS A 50 7.80 8.47 -2.47
CA LYS A 50 7.02 7.37 -1.88
C LYS A 50 7.72 6.83 -0.63
N ALA A 51 9.03 6.62 -0.69
CA ALA A 51 9.83 6.21 0.47
C ALA A 51 9.75 7.20 1.64
N GLY A 52 9.90 8.50 1.37
CA GLY A 52 9.77 9.55 2.37
C GLY A 52 8.37 9.67 3.00
N GLN A 53 7.34 9.13 2.35
CA GLN A 53 5.96 9.12 2.86
C GLN A 53 5.56 7.79 3.47
N ALA A 54 6.30 6.70 3.22
CA ALA A 54 5.90 5.34 3.55
C ALA A 54 5.62 5.16 5.04
N GLN A 55 6.55 5.60 5.91
CA GLN A 55 6.39 5.51 7.36
C GLN A 55 5.16 6.26 7.88
N SER A 56 4.94 7.49 7.41
CA SER A 56 3.79 8.30 7.85
C SER A 56 2.47 7.65 7.45
N ARG A 57 2.38 7.16 6.21
CA ARG A 57 1.18 6.47 5.69
C ARG A 57 0.91 5.18 6.44
N TYR A 58 1.94 4.37 6.65
CA TYR A 58 1.87 3.12 7.41
C TYR A 58 1.32 3.37 8.82
N ASN A 59 1.93 4.30 9.56
CA ASN A 59 1.51 4.62 10.93
C ASN A 59 0.05 5.12 10.99
N LYS A 60 -0.35 6.02 10.09
CA LYS A 60 -1.72 6.56 10.05
C LYS A 60 -2.76 5.48 9.72
N LEU A 61 -2.45 4.59 8.79
CA LEU A 61 -3.36 3.50 8.44
C LEU A 61 -3.48 2.50 9.60
N HIS A 62 -2.37 2.12 10.22
CA HIS A 62 -2.37 1.17 11.33
C HIS A 62 -3.09 1.70 12.57
N GLN A 63 -2.99 3.00 12.85
CA GLN A 63 -3.75 3.65 13.93
C GLN A 63 -5.27 3.49 13.76
N LEU A 64 -5.77 3.32 12.53
CA LEU A 64 -7.18 3.11 12.21
C LEU A 64 -7.51 1.64 11.91
N GLY A 65 -6.57 0.72 12.13
CA GLY A 65 -6.75 -0.71 11.84
C GLY A 65 -6.80 -1.03 10.34
N HIS A 66 -6.25 -0.16 9.49
CA HIS A 66 -6.13 -0.32 8.05
C HIS A 66 -4.73 -0.78 7.65
N LYS A 67 -4.56 -1.15 6.38
CA LYS A 67 -3.34 -1.77 5.87
C LYS A 67 -2.84 -1.08 4.60
N ILE A 68 -1.54 -1.18 4.32
CA ILE A 68 -0.93 -0.65 3.10
C ILE A 68 -0.10 -1.72 2.40
N ALA A 69 -0.26 -1.80 1.09
CA ALA A 69 0.53 -2.65 0.21
C ALA A 69 1.21 -1.84 -0.89
N TYR A 70 2.38 -2.31 -1.33
CA TYR A 70 3.11 -1.73 -2.45
C TYR A 70 3.32 -2.76 -3.54
N VAL A 71 2.96 -2.41 -4.77
CA VAL A 71 3.27 -3.20 -5.96
C VAL A 71 4.44 -2.52 -6.67
N ILE A 72 5.58 -3.20 -6.75
CA ILE A 72 6.82 -2.66 -7.28
C ILE A 72 7.30 -3.53 -8.44
N ASP A 73 7.18 -3.02 -9.65
CA ASP A 73 7.73 -3.68 -10.82
C ASP A 73 9.17 -3.27 -11.09
N GLY A 74 9.99 -4.24 -11.50
CA GLY A 74 11.37 -3.98 -11.92
C GLY A 74 12.37 -3.73 -10.79
N ALA A 75 12.08 -4.20 -9.57
CA ALA A 75 12.92 -4.04 -8.38
C ALA A 75 14.39 -4.51 -8.57
N GLY A 76 14.65 -5.44 -9.49
CA GLY A 76 15.97 -6.01 -9.76
C GLY A 76 16.97 -5.11 -10.52
N ASN A 77 16.57 -3.92 -10.99
CA ASN A 77 17.44 -3.01 -11.75
C ASN A 77 17.44 -1.56 -11.21
N LEU A 78 17.07 -1.38 -9.94
CA LEU A 78 16.93 -0.06 -9.33
C LEU A 78 18.18 0.29 -8.51
N GLU A 79 18.86 1.37 -8.87
CA GLU A 79 20.02 1.93 -8.16
C GLU A 79 19.69 2.52 -6.77
N ARG A 80 18.49 2.25 -6.23
CA ARG A 80 17.89 2.92 -5.05
C ARG A 80 17.42 1.91 -4.01
N GLU A 81 18.34 1.03 -3.63
CA GLU A 81 18.12 0.03 -2.58
C GLU A 81 17.62 0.66 -1.28
N ALA A 82 18.13 1.84 -0.91
CA ALA A 82 17.74 2.52 0.32
C ALA A 82 16.25 2.92 0.34
N ALA A 83 15.76 3.57 -0.73
CA ALA A 83 14.37 4.00 -0.83
C ALA A 83 13.41 2.81 -0.92
N LEU A 84 13.78 1.76 -1.67
CA LEU A 84 13.01 0.51 -1.74
C LEU A 84 12.96 -0.18 -0.39
N ARG A 85 14.08 -0.26 0.33
CA ARG A 85 14.13 -0.85 1.66
C ARG A 85 13.18 -0.12 2.61
N THR A 86 13.15 1.20 2.58
CA THR A 86 12.20 1.99 3.38
C THR A 86 10.75 1.69 2.99
N ILE A 87 10.43 1.58 1.69
CA ILE A 87 9.07 1.20 1.26
C ILE A 87 8.71 -0.20 1.79
N CYS A 88 9.61 -1.18 1.65
CA CYS A 88 9.38 -2.55 2.12
C CYS A 88 9.24 -2.63 3.66
N GLU A 89 10.00 -1.81 4.40
CA GLU A 89 9.94 -1.73 5.87
C GLU A 89 8.59 -1.18 6.36
N TYR A 90 7.99 -0.26 5.60
CA TYR A 90 6.71 0.39 5.91
C TYR A 90 5.59 -0.06 4.96
N SER A 91 5.51 -1.37 4.74
CA SER A 91 4.51 -2.04 3.91
C SER A 91 4.04 -3.32 4.61
N ASP A 92 2.72 -3.56 4.66
CA ASP A 92 2.18 -4.84 5.15
C ASP A 92 2.33 -5.95 4.11
N CYS A 93 2.38 -5.60 2.82
CA CYS A 93 2.57 -6.52 1.71
C CYS A 93 3.27 -5.81 0.56
N THR A 94 4.44 -6.31 0.17
CA THR A 94 5.14 -5.83 -1.02
C THR A 94 5.16 -6.95 -2.05
N ALA A 95 4.70 -6.66 -3.27
CA ALA A 95 4.58 -7.63 -4.35
C ALA A 95 5.21 -7.08 -5.63
N ALA A 96 5.82 -7.93 -6.44
CA ALA A 96 6.20 -7.55 -7.80
C ALA A 96 4.98 -7.54 -8.75
N PHE A 97 5.10 -6.90 -9.91
CA PHE A 97 4.08 -6.95 -10.96
C PHE A 97 4.21 -8.22 -11.82
N SER A 98 4.18 -9.38 -11.17
CA SER A 98 4.11 -10.69 -11.81
C SER A 98 2.82 -11.41 -11.39
N PRO A 99 2.30 -12.35 -12.20
CA PRO A 99 1.07 -13.07 -11.84
C PRO A 99 1.13 -13.74 -10.46
N GLU A 100 2.26 -14.37 -10.13
CA GLU A 100 2.49 -15.06 -8.86
C GLU A 100 2.47 -14.11 -7.66
N GLU A 101 3.12 -12.96 -7.80
CA GLU A 101 3.21 -11.95 -6.73
C GLU A 101 1.88 -11.20 -6.55
N LEU A 102 1.16 -10.96 -7.64
CA LEU A 102 -0.20 -10.41 -7.56
C LEU A 102 -1.16 -11.40 -6.89
N GLU A 103 -0.97 -12.70 -7.05
CA GLU A 103 -1.74 -13.70 -6.32
C GLU A 103 -1.43 -13.66 -4.81
N LEU A 104 -0.16 -13.41 -4.42
CA LEU A 104 0.20 -13.17 -3.02
C LEU A 104 -0.48 -11.91 -2.46
N LEU A 105 -0.57 -10.83 -3.25
CA LEU A 105 -1.30 -9.63 -2.86
C LEU A 105 -2.79 -9.94 -2.66
N VAL A 106 -3.42 -10.71 -3.55
CA VAL A 106 -4.83 -11.10 -3.39
C VAL A 106 -5.02 -11.91 -2.11
N LYS A 107 -4.18 -12.93 -1.87
CA LYS A 107 -4.22 -13.74 -0.64
C LYS A 107 -4.05 -12.89 0.60
N PHE A 108 -3.14 -11.91 0.57
CA PHE A 108 -2.96 -10.95 1.66
C PHE A 108 -4.25 -10.17 1.94
N LEU A 109 -4.89 -9.62 0.90
CA LEU A 109 -6.14 -8.86 1.04
C LEU A 109 -7.29 -9.72 1.58
N GLU A 110 -7.38 -10.99 1.16
CA GLU A 110 -8.39 -11.93 1.65
C GLU A 110 -8.17 -12.28 3.13
N GLN A 111 -6.94 -12.69 3.49
CA GLN A 111 -6.58 -13.08 4.86
C GLN A 111 -6.77 -11.93 5.87
N HIS A 112 -6.49 -10.70 5.45
CA HIS A 112 -6.60 -9.53 6.32
C HIS A 112 -7.94 -8.80 6.15
N GLY A 113 -8.74 -9.18 5.15
CA GLY A 113 -10.04 -8.58 4.84
C GLY A 113 -11.21 -9.32 5.48
N GLY A 114 -11.07 -10.62 5.75
CA GLY A 114 -12.00 -11.38 6.59
C GLY A 114 -11.93 -10.96 8.06
N ASP A 115 -12.99 -11.24 8.82
CA ASP A 115 -12.93 -11.26 10.28
C ASP A 115 -11.81 -12.21 10.75
N GLU A 116 -11.42 -12.12 12.02
CA GLU A 116 -10.29 -12.84 12.65
C GLU A 116 -10.32 -14.40 12.53
N ASP A 117 -11.26 -14.96 11.77
CA ASP A 117 -11.45 -16.39 11.51
C ASP A 117 -11.31 -16.81 10.02
N GLY A 118 -10.92 -15.90 9.11
CA GLY A 118 -10.53 -16.26 7.73
C GLY A 118 -11.59 -16.97 6.89
N THR A 119 -12.88 -16.83 7.24
CA THR A 119 -13.98 -17.42 6.47
C THR A 119 -14.66 -16.34 5.64
N LEU A 120 -14.57 -16.48 4.32
CA LEU A 120 -15.39 -15.74 3.36
C LEU A 120 -16.74 -16.46 3.30
N GLU A 121 -17.84 -15.81 3.71
CA GLU A 121 -19.21 -16.23 3.35
C GLU A 121 -19.53 -15.89 1.88
#